data_AF-A0AB37TTS2-F1
#
_entry.id   AF-A0AB37TTS2-F1
#
_cell.length_a   1.000
_cell.length_b   1.000
_cell.length_c   1.000
_cell.angle_alpha   90.00
_cell.angle_beta   90.00
_cell.angle_gamma   90.00
#
_symmetry.space_group_name_H-M   'P 1'
#
loop_
_entity.id
_entity.type
_entity.pdbx_description
1 polymer ?
#
loop_
_entity_poly.entity_id
_entity_poly.type
_entity_poly.pdbx_seq_one_letter_code
_entity_poly.pdbx_strand_id
1 'polypeptide(L)' 'MTRPIADLEQDALARVETEMARRARGVKPWTPAEYVDRIARVHAHYAQRRQWLRTHEQDAA' A
#
# COMPACT_ATOMS: atom_id res chain seq x y z
N MET A 1 -7.38 -17.87 -9.95
CA MET A 1 -5.94 -17.56 -9.86
C MET A 1 -5.76 -16.53 -8.75
N THR A 2 -4.94 -16.82 -7.74
CA THR A 2 -4.64 -15.88 -6.65
C THR A 2 -3.81 -14.73 -7.22
N ARG A 3 -4.23 -13.47 -7.01
CA ARG A 3 -3.48 -12.31 -7.50
C ARG A 3 -2.14 -12.17 -6.74
N PRO A 4 -1.03 -11.85 -7.42
CA PRO A 4 0.24 -11.53 -6.78
C PRO A 4 0.11 -10.41 -5.75
N ILE A 5 0.85 -10.52 -4.64
CA ILE A 5 0.85 -9.48 -3.58
C ILE A 5 1.39 -8.15 -4.10
N ALA A 6 2.36 -8.20 -5.02
CA ALA A 6 2.93 -7.00 -5.63
C ALA A 6 1.83 -6.18 -6.34
N ASP A 7 0.92 -6.84 -7.04
CA ASP A 7 -0.20 -6.17 -7.72
C ASP A 7 -1.16 -5.54 -6.71
N LEU A 8 -1.42 -6.21 -5.59
CA LEU A 8 -2.24 -5.66 -4.50
C LEU A 8 -1.60 -4.44 -3.83
N GLU A 9 -0.27 -4.43 -3.69
CA GLU A 9 0.48 -3.28 -3.18
C GLU A 9 0.43 -2.11 -4.16
N GLN A 10 0.63 -2.37 -5.46
CA GLN A 10 0.48 -1.36 -6.51
C GLN A 10 -0.92 -0.76 -6.56
N ASP A 11 -1.96 -1.59 -6.49
CA ASP A 11 -3.36 -1.13 -6.39
C ASP A 11 -3.57 -0.20 -5.19
N ALA A 12 -2.96 -0.52 -4.05
CA ALA A 12 -3.07 0.30 -2.85
C ALA A 12 -2.32 1.64 -2.97
N LEU A 13 -1.14 1.65 -3.59
CA LEU A 13 -0.40 2.89 -3.89
C LEU A 13 -1.18 3.77 -4.87
N ALA A 14 -1.74 3.17 -5.93
CA ALA A 14 -2.56 3.89 -6.91
C ALA A 14 -3.78 4.58 -6.28
N ARG A 15 -4.35 4.00 -5.22
CA ARG A 15 -5.44 4.64 -4.44
C ARG A 15 -4.95 5.86 -3.65
N VAL A 16 -3.75 5.82 -3.09
CA VAL A 16 -3.14 6.97 -2.41
C VAL A 16 -2.89 8.11 -3.40
N GLU A 17 -2.35 7.79 -4.58
CA GLU A 17 -2.16 8.74 -5.68
C GLU A 17 -3.49 9.37 -6.14
N THR A 18 -4.52 8.53 -6.34
CA THR A 18 -5.86 8.99 -6.73
C THR A 18 -6.46 9.95 -5.70
N GLU A 19 -6.33 9.64 -4.41
CA GLU A 19 -6.83 10.51 -3.34
C GLU A 19 -6.03 11.82 -3.25
N MET A 20 -4.69 11.78 -3.45
CA MET A 20 -3.87 12.99 -3.52
C MET A 20 -4.32 13.90 -4.68
N ALA A 21 -4.52 13.33 -5.88
CA ALA A 21 -5.00 14.05 -7.05
C ALA A 21 -6.44 14.56 -6.89
N ARG A 22 -7.29 13.83 -6.16
CA ARG A 22 -8.64 14.28 -5.80
C ARG A 22 -8.57 15.47 -4.85
N ARG A 23 -7.75 15.39 -3.82
CA ARG A 23 -7.60 16.47 -2.84
C ARG A 23 -7.10 17.74 -3.49
N ALA A 24 -6.08 17.67 -4.34
CA ALA A 24 -5.55 18.81 -5.08
C ALA A 24 -6.61 19.59 -5.91
N ARG A 25 -7.76 18.99 -6.23
CA ARG A 25 -8.81 19.58 -7.07
C ARG A 25 -9.98 20.24 -6.33
N GLY A 26 -9.96 20.30 -5.00
CA GLY A 26 -11.05 20.96 -4.26
C GLY A 26 -11.18 20.62 -2.78
N VAL A 27 -10.24 19.84 -2.24
CA VAL A 27 -10.10 19.59 -0.80
C VAL A 27 -8.71 20.08 -0.38
N LYS A 28 -8.44 20.20 0.92
CA LYS A 28 -7.08 20.49 1.36
C LYS A 28 -6.12 19.37 0.87
N PRO A 29 -5.11 19.66 0.04
CA PRO A 29 -4.10 18.68 -0.35
C PRO A 29 -3.33 18.24 0.89
N TRP A 30 -2.83 17.00 0.85
CA TRP A 30 -1.85 16.59 1.84
C TRP A 30 -0.56 17.40 1.67
N THR A 31 0.09 17.65 2.79
CA THR A 31 1.50 18.04 2.78
C THR A 31 2.36 16.91 2.22
N PRO A 32 3.56 17.20 1.70
CA PRO A 32 4.49 16.16 1.27
C PRO A 32 4.78 15.12 2.35
N ALA A 33 4.86 15.54 3.63
CA ALA A 33 5.06 14.63 4.76
C ALA A 33 3.87 13.68 4.94
N GLU A 34 2.65 14.19 4.96
CA GLU A 34 1.43 13.36 5.06
C GLU A 34 1.30 12.39 3.88
N TYR A 35 1.69 12.83 2.68
CA TYR A 35 1.70 11.99 1.49
C TYR A 35 2.68 10.81 1.62
N VAL A 36 3.93 11.10 2.00
CA VAL A 36 4.96 10.09 2.23
C VAL A 36 4.56 9.13 3.36
N ASP A 37 3.98 9.63 4.45
CA ASP A 37 3.48 8.79 5.55
C ASP A 37 2.42 7.79 5.08
N ARG A 38 1.56 8.19 4.15
CA ARG A 38 0.52 7.30 3.59
C ARG A 38 1.14 6.21 2.73
N ILE A 39 2.10 6.54 1.87
CA ILE A 39 2.87 5.56 1.09
C ILE A 39 3.59 4.58 2.03
N ALA A 40 4.29 5.09 3.05
CA ALA A 40 5.04 4.28 4.00
C ALA A 40 4.16 3.26 4.72
N ARG A 41 2.92 3.64 5.08
CA ARG A 41 1.94 2.71 5.68
C ARG A 41 1.54 1.58 4.74
N VAL A 42 1.37 1.85 3.44
CA VAL A 42 1.07 0.81 2.45
C VAL A 42 2.22 -0.19 2.39
N HIS A 43 3.45 0.29 2.23
CA HIS A 43 4.63 -0.57 2.20
C HIS A 43 4.81 -1.37 3.49
N ALA A 44 4.62 -0.75 4.66
CA ALA A 44 4.71 -1.43 5.95
C ALA A 44 3.68 -2.57 6.07
N HIS A 45 2.43 -2.32 5.67
CA HIS A 45 1.38 -3.33 5.68
C HIS A 45 1.73 -4.53 4.78
N TYR A 46 2.18 -4.28 3.55
CA TYR A 46 2.51 -5.34 2.61
C TYR A 46 3.84 -6.05 2.95
N ALA A 47 4.78 -5.37 3.59
CA ALA A 47 5.97 -6.00 4.15
C ALA A 47 5.61 -7.01 5.26
N GLN A 48 4.72 -6.62 6.18
CA GLN A 48 4.18 -7.52 7.21
C GLN A 48 3.45 -8.71 6.58
N ARG A 49 2.61 -8.46 5.58
CA ARG A 49 1.86 -9.52 4.88
C ARG A 49 2.79 -10.50 4.16
N ARG A 50 3.84 -10.01 3.49
CA ARG A 50 4.87 -10.86 2.86
C ARG A 50 5.62 -11.71 3.90
N GLN A 51 5.96 -11.13 5.05
CA GLN A 51 6.61 -11.89 6.11
C GLN A 51 5.69 -12.98 6.66
N TRP A 52 4.42 -12.65 6.89
CA TRP A 52 3.42 -13.62 7.36
C TRP A 52 3.28 -14.80 6.39
N LEU A 53 3.14 -14.53 5.10
CA LEU A 53 3.05 -15.57 4.07
C LEU A 53 4.32 -16.42 3.99
N ARG A 54 5.50 -15.81 4.04
CA ARG A 54 6.77 -16.57 4.07
C ARG A 54 6.81 -17.55 5.24
N THR A 55 6.43 -17.12 6.43
CA THR A 55 6.41 -18.00 7.61
C THR A 55 5.36 -19.11 7.50
N HIS A 56 4.14 -18.80 7.04
CA HIS A 56 3.04 -19.77 7.03
C HIS A 56 3.06 -20.71 5.80
N GLU A 57 3.64 -20.30 4.69
CA GLU A 57 3.92 -21.21 3.56
C GLU A 57 5.09 -22.15 3.88
N GLN A 58 6.02 -21.76 4.76
CA GLN A 58 7.08 -22.62 5.27
C GLN A 58 6.59 -23.66 6.28
N ASP A 59 5.66 -23.29 7.17
CA ASP A 59 5.06 -24.22 8.14
C ASP A 59 4.08 -25.23 7.50
N ALA A 60 3.65 -24.99 6.26
CA ALA A 60 2.75 -25.87 5.51
C ALA A 60 3.48 -26.94 4.65
N ALA A 61 4.82 -26.96 4.67
CA ALA A 61 5.68 -27.89 3.93
C ALA A 61 6.29 -28.94 4.87
#